data_AF-A0A816TYB9-F1
#
_entry.id   AF-A0A816TYB9-F1
#
_cell.length_a   1.000
_cell.length_b   1.000
_cell.length_c   1.000
_cell.angle_alpha   90.00
_cell.angle_beta   90.00
_cell.angle_gamma   90.00
#
_symmetry.space_group_name_H-M   'P 1'
#
loop_
_entity.id
_entity.type
_entity.pdbx_description
1 polymer ?
#
loop_
_entity_poly.entity_id
_entity_poly.type
_entity_poly.pdbx_seq_one_letter_code
_entity_poly.pdbx_strand_id
1 'polypeptide(L)'
;MAIERCDLNQHANIYRNWRSDECIDDLCYKNGKLAIIIFHQPTNEIRLDLRSSTTLDLIWSIEIGRVVPRRTTGCSWLNNDE
;
A
#
# COMPACT_ATOMS: atom_id res chain seq x y z
N MET A 1 -23.47 13.11 -4.45
CA MET A 1 -23.11 11.70 -4.71
C MET A 1 -21.91 11.41 -3.82
N ALA A 2 -22.14 10.72 -2.70
CA ALA A 2 -21.13 10.52 -1.66
C ALA A 2 -20.21 9.37 -2.04
N ILE A 3 -18.90 9.58 -1.93
CA ILE A 3 -17.89 8.52 -2.07
C ILE A 3 -17.80 7.87 -0.68
N GLU A 4 -18.35 6.66 -0.55
CA GLU A 4 -18.13 5.84 0.64
C GLU A 4 -16.65 5.48 0.71
N ARG A 5 -15.98 5.98 1.75
CA ARG A 5 -14.67 5.50 2.15
C ARG A 5 -14.86 4.12 2.77
N CYS A 6 -14.49 3.07 2.05
CA CYS A 6 -14.32 1.76 2.65
C CYS A 6 -13.17 1.83 3.67
N ASP A 7 -13.50 1.65 4.94
CA ASP A 7 -12.54 1.47 6.03
C ASP A 7 -11.73 0.19 5.79
N LEU A 8 -10.57 0.34 5.14
CA LEU A 8 -9.58 -0.73 4.88
C LEU A 8 -8.89 -1.25 6.16
N ASN A 9 -9.19 -0.68 7.32
CA ASN A 9 -8.48 -0.96 8.57
C ASN A 9 -8.81 -2.31 9.24
N GLN A 10 -9.81 -3.06 8.76
CA GLN A 10 -10.21 -4.33 9.39
C GLN A 10 -9.69 -5.61 8.71
N HIS A 11 -9.13 -5.53 7.50
CA HIS A 11 -8.59 -6.71 6.79
C HIS A 11 -7.07 -6.81 6.74
N ALA A 12 -6.33 -5.88 7.37
CA ALA A 12 -4.87 -5.87 7.38
C ALA A 12 -4.21 -7.05 8.15
N ASN A 13 -5.00 -7.90 8.83
CA ASN A 13 -4.48 -8.95 9.72
C ASN A 13 -4.44 -10.39 9.15
N ILE A 14 -4.86 -10.63 7.90
CA ILE A 14 -5.03 -12.02 7.40
C ILE A 14 -3.84 -12.55 6.57
N TYR A 15 -2.88 -11.73 6.13
CA TYR A 15 -1.78 -12.20 5.24
C TYR A 15 -0.37 -12.15 5.85
N ARG A 16 -0.24 -12.49 7.13
CA ARG A 16 1.04 -12.47 7.85
C ARG A 16 1.98 -13.66 7.53
N ASN A 17 1.94 -14.21 6.33
CA ASN A 17 2.67 -15.45 6.05
C ASN A 17 3.10 -15.67 4.59
N TRP A 18 3.71 -14.70 3.92
CA TRP A 18 4.48 -14.95 2.69
C TRP A 18 5.76 -14.12 2.70
N ARG A 19 6.92 -14.79 2.57
CA ARG A 19 8.26 -14.21 2.42
C ARG A 19 8.43 -13.52 1.06
N SER A 20 7.52 -12.63 0.70
CA SER A 20 7.66 -11.79 -0.47
C SER A 20 8.16 -10.43 -0.02
N ASP A 21 9.32 -10.06 -0.56
CA ASP A 21 9.90 -8.74 -0.32
C ASP A 21 8.97 -7.62 -0.83
N GLU A 22 8.05 -7.92 -1.75
CA GLU A 22 7.02 -7.01 -2.25
C GLU A 22 5.61 -7.44 -1.81
N CYS A 23 4.76 -6.48 -1.43
CA CYS A 23 3.33 -6.68 -1.25
C CYS A 23 2.52 -5.64 -2.02
N ILE A 24 1.31 -6.00 -2.45
CA ILE A 24 0.38 -5.09 -3.13
C ILE A 24 -0.44 -4.38 -2.04
N ASP A 25 -0.35 -3.07 -2.01
CA ASP A 25 -1.07 -2.21 -1.06
C ASP A 25 -2.46 -1.84 -1.61
N ASP A 26 -2.53 -1.49 -2.89
CA ASP A 26 -3.78 -1.15 -3.59
C ASP A 26 -3.69 -1.46 -5.09
N LEU A 27 -4.83 -1.59 -5.76
CA LEU A 27 -4.92 -1.76 -7.20
C LEU A 27 -6.18 -1.10 -7.79
N CYS A 28 -6.05 -0.59 -9.01
CA CYS A 28 -7.17 0.00 -9.75
C CYS A 28 -7.14 -0.42 -11.22
N TYR A 29 -8.30 -0.80 -11.75
CA TYR A 29 -8.48 -1.21 -13.14
C TYR A 29 -9.30 -0.19 -13.91
N LYS A 30 -8.79 0.26 -15.07
CA LYS A 30 -9.51 1.14 -15.99
C LYS A 30 -9.00 0.99 -17.42
N ASN A 31 -9.93 0.85 -18.37
CA ASN A 31 -9.66 0.86 -19.82
C ASN A 31 -8.52 -0.11 -20.25
N GLY A 32 -8.53 -1.36 -19.76
CA GLY A 32 -7.51 -2.35 -20.11
C GLY A 32 -6.14 -2.10 -19.46
N LYS A 33 -6.07 -1.21 -18.46
CA LYS A 33 -4.87 -0.91 -17.69
C LYS A 33 -5.11 -1.22 -16.22
N LEU A 34 -4.06 -1.69 -15.57
CA LEU A 34 -4.02 -2.02 -14.16
C LEU A 34 -2.95 -1.15 -13.49
N ALA A 35 -3.37 -0.26 -12.59
CA ALA A 35 -2.47 0.46 -11.72
C ALA A 35 -2.32 -0.33 -10.41
N ILE A 36 -1.10 -0.55 -9.93
CA ILE A 36 -0.79 -1.34 -8.74
C ILE A 36 0.15 -0.54 -7.86
N ILE A 37 -0.20 -0.36 -6.58
CA ILE A 37 0.70 0.17 -5.56
C ILE A 37 1.40 -1.02 -4.91
N ILE A 38 2.73 -1.02 -4.98
CA ILE A 38 3.59 -2.08 -4.46
C ILE A 38 4.45 -1.51 -3.35
N PHE A 39 4.44 -2.15 -2.18
CA PHE A 39 5.32 -1.84 -1.07
C PHE A 39 6.42 -2.90 -0.97
N HIS A 40 7.68 -2.47 -1.03
CA HIS A 40 8.85 -3.31 -0.86
C HIS A 40 9.32 -3.25 0.61
N GLN A 41 9.08 -4.34 1.35
CA GLN A 41 9.31 -4.42 2.79
C GLN A 41 10.78 -4.20 3.18
N PRO A 42 11.80 -4.75 2.48
CA PRO A 42 13.20 -4.58 2.89
C PRO A 42 13.68 -3.13 2.82
N THR A 43 13.26 -2.37 1.82
CA THR A 43 13.68 -0.96 1.62
C THR A 43 12.65 0.06 2.09
N ASN A 44 11.46 -0.41 2.49
CA ASN A 44 10.27 0.38 2.75
C ASN A 44 9.87 1.29 1.57
N GLU A 45 10.24 0.94 0.34
CA GLU A 45 9.90 1.70 -0.86
C GLU A 45 8.46 1.43 -1.30
N ILE A 46 7.77 2.47 -1.78
CA ILE A 46 6.44 2.37 -2.38
C ILE A 46 6.58 2.74 -3.86
N ARG A 47 6.06 1.89 -4.73
CA ARG A 47 6.09 2.06 -6.19
C ARG A 47 4.68 1.98 -6.76
N LEU A 48 4.39 2.79 -7.77
CA LEU A 48 3.19 2.67 -8.59
C LEU A 48 3.60 2.06 -9.93
N ASP A 49 3.10 0.87 -10.21
CA ASP A 49 3.24 0.21 -11.51
C ASP A 49 1.96 0.40 -12.32
N LEU A 50 2.11 0.86 -13.56
CA LEU A 50 1.06 0.79 -14.58
C LEU A 50 1.33 -0.42 -15.46
N ARG A 51 0.40 -1.36 -15.52
CA ARG A 51 0.51 -2.61 -16.26
C ARG A 51 -0.63 -2.78 -17.26
N SER A 52 -0.38 -3.57 -18.29
CA SER A 52 -1.43 -4.13 -19.13
C SER A 52 -2.32 -5.03 -18.26
N SER A 53 -3.64 -4.89 -18.30
CA SER A 53 -4.51 -5.73 -17.48
C SER A 53 -4.64 -7.16 -17.99
N THR A 54 -4.34 -7.39 -19.26
CA THR A 54 -4.50 -8.71 -19.90
C THR A 54 -3.21 -9.52 -19.83
N THR A 55 -2.07 -8.88 -20.07
CA THR A 55 -0.75 -9.54 -20.10
C THR A 55 0.06 -9.32 -18.83
N LEU A 56 -0.35 -8.39 -17.96
CA LEU A 56 0.40 -7.94 -16.78
C LEU A 56 1.79 -7.36 -17.08
N ASP A 57 2.07 -7.08 -18.35
CA ASP A 57 3.31 -6.41 -18.79
C ASP A 57 3.41 -5.03 -18.17
N LEU A 58 4.60 -4.70 -17.69
CA LEU A 58 4.91 -3.37 -17.16
C LEU A 58 4.95 -2.35 -18.29
N ILE A 59 4.11 -1.33 -18.21
CA ILE A 59 4.07 -0.21 -19.15
C ILE A 59 4.90 0.95 -18.61
N TRP A 60 4.74 1.25 -17.32
CA TRP A 60 5.44 2.33 -16.64
C TRP A 60 5.51 2.07 -15.14
N SER A 61 6.50 2.66 -14.48
CA SER A 61 6.70 2.55 -13.04
C SER A 61 7.27 3.84 -12.46
N ILE A 62 6.87 4.19 -11.24
CA ILE A 62 7.44 5.32 -10.48
C ILE A 62 7.56 4.98 -8.99
N GLU A 63 8.66 5.40 -8.36
CA GLU A 63 8.76 5.44 -6.89
C GLU A 63 7.91 6.60 -6.36
N ILE A 64 6.90 6.30 -5.54
CA ILE A 64 6.01 7.31 -4.93
C ILE A 64 6.61 7.83 -3.63
N GLY A 65 7.43 7.01 -2.96
CA GLY A 65 8.15 7.41 -1.76
C GLY A 65 8.66 6.23 -0.96
N ARG A 66 9.07 6.51 0.28
CA ARG A 66 9.51 5.51 1.24
C ARG A 66 8.78 5.70 2.56
N VAL A 67 8.31 4.62 3.15
CA VAL A 67 7.80 4.67 4.53
C VAL A 67 9.00 4.88 5.44
N VAL A 68 9.08 6.05 6.06
CA VAL A 68 10.00 6.23 7.18
C VAL A 68 9.42 5.43 8.34
N PRO A 69 10.07 4.34 8.81
CA PRO A 69 9.61 3.67 10.01
C PRO A 69 9.58 4.72 11.11
N ARG A 70 8.40 4.98 11.68
CA ARG A 70 8.29 5.78 12.89
C ARG A 70 9.21 5.12 13.90
N ARG A 71 10.38 5.70 14.15
CA ARG A 71 11.08 5.43 15.40
C ARG A 71 10.03 5.67 16.47
N THR A 72 9.85 4.70 17.35
CA THR A 72 9.08 4.81 18.59
C THR A 72 9.73 5.87 19.48
N THR A 73 9.78 7.13 19.03
CA THR A 73 9.69 8.25 19.95
C THR A 73 8.31 8.13 20.54
N GLY A 74 8.25 7.71 21.80
CA GLY A 74 7.02 7.57 22.55
C GLY A 74 6.22 8.86 22.44
N CYS A 75 5.24 8.88 21.55
CA CYS A 75 4.09 9.74 21.73
C CYS A 75 3.44 9.16 22.98
N SER A 76 3.70 9.82 24.11
CA SER A 76 2.85 9.73 25.28
C SER A 76 1.42 9.74 24.76
N TRP A 77 0.70 8.65 25.02
CA TRP A 77 -0.74 8.70 25.01
C TRP A 77 -1.08 9.86 25.93
N LEU A 78 -1.62 10.94 25.37
CA LEU A 78 -2.33 11.93 26.15
C LEU A 78 -3.44 11.13 26.83
N ASN A 79 -3.20 10.74 28.09
CA ASN A 79 -4.24 10.37 29.01
C ASN A 79 -5.13 11.61 29.15
N ASN A 80 -6.09 11.73 28.25
CA ASN A 80 -7.33 12.42 28.54
C ASN A 80 -8.23 11.37 29.15
N ASP A 81 -8.04 11.10 30.43
CA ASP A 81 -9.12 10.68 31.30
C ASP A 81 -8.95 11.45 32.62
N GLU A 82 -10.07 12.04 33.02
CA GLU A 82 -10.30 13.01 34.09
C GLU A 82 -9.87 12.56 35.50
#